data_AF-A0A3M7DB28-F1
#
_entry.id   AF-A0A3M7DB28-F1
#
_cell.length_a   1.000
_cell.length_b   1.000
_cell.length_c   1.000
_cell.angle_alpha   90.00
_cell.angle_beta   90.00
_cell.angle_gamma   90.00
#
_symmetry.space_group_name_H-M   'P 1'
#
loop_
_entity.id
_entity.type
_entity.pdbx_description
1 polymer ?
#
loop_
_entity_poly.entity_id
_entity_poly.type
_entity_poly.pdbx_seq_one_letter_code
_entity_poly.pdbx_strand_id
1 'polypeptide(L)'
;MAATTSLSETLENFTSATSAAAQGLPESSALLPPKDGITLLDTKNDIFLVYLQALALRNLNVIRSIKHGSDSEEAQKLSEDITKKLVEHRVYLERGVKPLESKIKYQVDKVVRAAEDEERAELQKAKAGGQSKAKSKTDDAEKDSDEESSDIDEEDAIDAAAYRPNPASFAAATSASEDANAARRQKSKEDGVYRPPRISATAMPTTEAREKKDRSRPERSRTLDEYVSQELSGAPMAEPSIGSTITAGGRKTKSDKQQREEAERTAYEETNLVRLPKESKKERAKRTAKERQGGGFGGEEWKGLGDSLDRIGDLTRRKGGKDSALEKSRKRSFVEDGPRGSGIGDAFETKRRRMEKKAGRR
;
A
#
# COMPACT_ATOMS: atom_id res chain seq x y z
N MET A 1 -21.37 -28.96 38.20
CA MET A 1 -22.73 -29.53 38.15
C MET A 1 -23.63 -28.44 37.58
N ALA A 2 -23.84 -28.40 36.27
CA ALA A 2 -24.79 -27.47 35.67
C ALA A 2 -26.19 -28.06 35.85
N ALA A 3 -27.04 -27.39 36.63
CA ALA A 3 -28.40 -27.83 36.87
C ALA A 3 -29.18 -27.82 35.54
N THR A 4 -29.80 -28.94 35.20
CA THR A 4 -30.76 -29.02 34.10
C THR A 4 -32.04 -28.30 34.54
N THR A 5 -32.07 -26.99 34.40
CA THR A 5 -33.30 -26.21 34.63
C THR A 5 -34.37 -26.70 33.67
N SER A 6 -35.57 -26.92 34.19
CA SER A 6 -36.67 -27.45 33.38
C SER A 6 -37.11 -26.39 32.37
N LEU A 7 -37.51 -26.80 31.16
CA LEU A 7 -37.89 -25.89 30.07
C LEU A 7 -39.05 -24.96 30.49
N SER A 8 -39.94 -25.44 31.36
CA SER A 8 -41.00 -24.66 32.01
C SER A 8 -40.47 -23.50 32.85
N GLU A 9 -39.48 -23.73 33.71
CA GLU A 9 -38.88 -22.68 34.54
C GLU A 9 -38.18 -21.61 33.67
N THR A 10 -37.55 -22.01 32.58
CA THR A 10 -36.94 -21.03 31.64
C THR A 10 -37.99 -20.18 30.93
N LEU A 11 -39.18 -20.74 30.64
CA LEU A 11 -40.29 -19.99 30.05
C LEU A 11 -40.93 -19.02 31.05
N GLU A 12 -41.07 -19.42 32.31
CA GLU A 12 -41.55 -18.54 33.39
C GLU A 12 -40.57 -17.38 33.68
N ASN A 13 -39.28 -17.66 33.68
CA ASN A 13 -38.25 -16.63 33.82
C ASN A 13 -38.21 -15.70 32.60
N PHE A 14 -38.45 -16.20 31.39
CA PHE A 14 -38.54 -15.37 30.19
C PHE A 14 -39.81 -14.49 30.18
N THR A 15 -40.95 -15.03 30.61
CA THR A 15 -42.21 -14.28 30.69
C THR A 15 -42.18 -13.19 31.76
N SER A 16 -41.58 -13.46 32.92
CA SER A 16 -41.36 -12.44 33.94
C SER A 16 -40.37 -11.36 33.49
N ALA A 17 -39.26 -11.73 32.83
CA ALA A 17 -38.30 -10.77 32.29
C ALA A 17 -38.90 -9.88 31.18
N THR A 18 -39.70 -10.44 30.28
CA THR A 18 -40.39 -9.67 29.22
C THR A 18 -41.48 -8.76 29.76
N SER A 19 -42.22 -9.21 30.77
CA SER A 19 -43.19 -8.38 31.52
C SER A 19 -42.51 -7.18 32.20
N ALA A 20 -41.40 -7.42 32.90
CA ALA A 20 -40.63 -6.35 33.54
C ALA A 20 -40.02 -5.37 32.52
N ALA A 21 -39.53 -5.88 31.39
CA ALA A 21 -39.00 -5.05 30.30
C ALA A 21 -40.09 -4.19 29.65
N ALA A 22 -41.32 -4.70 29.50
CA ALA A 22 -42.44 -3.95 28.97
C ALA A 22 -42.88 -2.80 29.91
N GLN A 23 -42.80 -3.00 31.22
CA GLN A 23 -43.11 -1.97 32.22
C GLN A 23 -42.02 -0.90 32.37
N GLY A 24 -40.78 -1.23 32.02
CA GLY A 24 -39.63 -0.30 32.09
C GLY A 24 -39.41 0.54 30.82
N LEU A 25 -40.20 0.33 29.77
CA LEU A 25 -40.02 1.07 28.51
C LEU A 25 -40.58 2.50 28.67
N PRO A 26 -39.80 3.55 28.37
CA PRO A 26 -40.29 4.93 28.44
C PRO A 26 -41.46 5.16 27.47
N GLU A 27 -42.35 6.08 27.79
CA GLU A 27 -43.49 6.41 26.92
C GLU A 27 -43.02 6.76 25.50
N SER A 28 -43.75 6.29 24.49
CA SER A 28 -43.43 6.44 23.06
C SER A 28 -43.34 7.90 22.57
N SER A 29 -43.75 8.85 23.40
CA SER A 29 -43.56 10.30 23.20
C SER A 29 -42.11 10.75 23.39
N ALA A 30 -41.28 10.00 24.14
CA ALA A 30 -39.86 10.28 24.32
C ALA A 30 -38.97 9.72 23.19
N LEU A 31 -39.54 8.89 22.31
CA LEU A 31 -38.87 8.28 21.15
C LEU A 31 -39.10 9.07 19.85
N LEU A 32 -39.27 10.39 19.95
CA LEU A 32 -39.37 11.23 18.76
C LEU A 32 -38.00 11.29 18.05
N PRO A 33 -37.94 11.08 16.72
CA PRO A 33 -36.71 11.26 15.99
C PRO A 33 -36.24 12.73 16.10
N PRO A 34 -34.93 12.98 16.27
CA PRO A 34 -34.42 14.34 16.36
C PRO A 34 -34.80 15.13 15.09
N LYS A 35 -35.21 16.39 15.28
CA LYS A 35 -35.72 17.26 14.20
C LYS A 35 -34.69 17.55 13.11
N ASP A 36 -33.41 17.41 13.43
CA ASP A 36 -32.30 17.64 12.53
C ASP A 36 -31.48 16.36 12.33
N GLY A 37 -31.77 15.67 11.23
CA GLY A 37 -30.93 14.60 10.69
C GLY A 37 -31.14 13.25 11.35
N ILE A 38 -31.52 12.27 10.53
CA ILE A 38 -31.39 10.86 10.88
C ILE A 38 -29.89 10.60 11.11
N THR A 39 -29.46 10.50 12.37
CA THR A 39 -28.06 10.14 12.63
C THR A 39 -27.84 8.71 12.14
N LEU A 40 -26.67 8.43 11.57
CA LEU A 40 -26.30 7.05 11.22
C LEU A 40 -26.41 6.14 12.46
N LEU A 41 -26.18 6.70 13.65
CA LEU A 41 -26.31 6.01 14.93
C LEU A 41 -27.76 5.56 15.20
N ASP A 42 -28.75 6.42 14.98
CA ASP A 42 -30.16 6.08 15.17
C ASP A 42 -30.58 4.97 14.20
N THR A 43 -30.21 5.07 12.92
CA THR A 43 -30.50 4.00 11.94
C THR A 43 -29.83 2.68 12.30
N LYS A 44 -28.61 2.75 12.85
CA LYS A 44 -27.89 1.57 13.30
C LYS A 44 -28.61 0.93 14.47
N ASN A 45 -29.05 1.73 15.44
CA ASN A 45 -29.82 1.26 16.59
C ASN A 45 -31.16 0.65 16.14
N ASP A 46 -31.87 1.27 15.22
CA ASP A 46 -33.13 0.76 14.66
C ASP A 46 -32.91 -0.58 13.93
N ILE A 47 -31.89 -0.68 13.07
CA ILE A 47 -31.57 -1.92 12.36
C ILE A 47 -31.18 -3.03 13.36
N PHE A 48 -30.45 -2.69 14.43
CA PHE A 48 -30.14 -3.65 15.49
C PHE A 48 -31.37 -4.11 16.25
N LEU A 49 -32.29 -3.21 16.58
CA LEU A 49 -33.55 -3.57 17.24
C LEU A 49 -34.39 -4.49 16.36
N VAL A 50 -34.54 -4.17 15.07
CA VAL A 50 -35.26 -5.02 14.11
C VAL A 50 -34.58 -6.38 13.95
N TYR A 51 -33.24 -6.42 13.93
CA TYR A 51 -32.47 -7.67 13.88
C TYR A 51 -32.70 -8.55 15.13
N LEU A 52 -32.67 -7.96 16.33
CA LEU A 52 -32.95 -8.67 17.58
C LEU A 52 -34.40 -9.17 17.63
N GLN A 53 -35.36 -8.37 17.17
CA GLN A 53 -36.75 -8.78 17.07
C GLN A 53 -36.92 -9.97 16.12
N ALA A 54 -36.29 -9.94 14.94
CA ALA A 54 -36.32 -11.06 14.00
C ALA A 54 -35.68 -12.34 14.58
N LEU A 55 -34.61 -12.20 15.35
CA LEU A 55 -33.95 -13.32 16.04
C LEU A 55 -34.86 -13.90 17.13
N ALA A 56 -35.51 -13.05 17.93
CA ALA A 56 -36.48 -13.48 18.93
C ALA A 56 -37.66 -14.22 18.29
N LEU A 57 -38.20 -13.71 17.18
CA LEU A 57 -39.27 -14.36 16.41
C LEU A 57 -38.84 -15.73 15.87
N ARG A 58 -37.58 -15.87 15.42
CA ARG A 58 -37.03 -17.17 15.02
C ARG A 58 -37.02 -18.16 16.19
N ASN A 59 -36.54 -17.74 17.35
CA ASN A 59 -36.51 -18.60 18.54
C ASN A 59 -37.92 -19.00 18.99
N LEU A 60 -38.88 -18.07 18.94
CA LEU A 60 -40.28 -18.36 19.22
C LEU A 60 -40.89 -19.35 18.21
N ASN A 61 -40.56 -19.22 16.92
CA ASN A 61 -40.99 -20.17 15.90
C ASN A 61 -40.45 -21.58 16.17
N VAL A 62 -39.17 -21.70 16.54
CA VAL A 62 -38.54 -22.97 16.92
C VAL A 62 -39.20 -23.58 18.16
N ILE A 63 -39.51 -22.78 19.18
CA ILE A 63 -40.23 -23.27 20.37
C ILE A 63 -41.66 -23.70 20.01
N ARG A 64 -42.33 -22.95 19.15
CA ARG A 64 -43.69 -23.26 18.68
C ARG A 64 -43.73 -24.56 17.87
N SER A 65 -42.77 -24.79 16.98
CA SER A 65 -42.71 -26.02 16.17
C SER A 65 -42.49 -27.25 17.04
N ILE A 66 -41.65 -27.15 18.09
CA ILE A 66 -41.44 -28.22 19.08
C ILE A 66 -42.72 -28.47 19.92
N LYS A 67 -43.45 -27.42 20.29
CA LYS A 67 -44.64 -27.53 21.15
C LYS A 67 -45.89 -28.04 20.43
N HIS A 68 -46.13 -27.62 19.18
CA HIS A 68 -47.38 -27.91 18.47
C HIS A 68 -47.31 -29.08 17.48
N GLY A 69 -46.12 -29.60 17.15
CA GLY A 69 -45.89 -30.91 16.50
C GLY A 69 -46.58 -31.18 15.13
N SER A 70 -47.44 -30.28 14.64
CA SER A 70 -48.37 -30.54 13.53
C SER A 70 -48.28 -29.50 12.40
N ASP A 71 -47.85 -28.26 12.66
CA ASP A 71 -47.72 -27.21 11.64
C ASP A 71 -46.27 -27.10 11.09
N SER A 72 -45.67 -28.23 10.71
CA SER A 72 -44.26 -28.29 10.29
C SER A 72 -43.98 -27.43 9.05
N GLU A 73 -44.86 -27.46 8.05
CA GLU A 73 -44.63 -26.78 6.76
C GLU A 73 -44.79 -25.26 6.85
N GLU A 74 -45.79 -24.76 7.57
CA GLU A 74 -45.98 -23.32 7.76
C GLU A 74 -44.92 -22.72 8.69
N ALA A 75 -44.53 -23.46 9.73
CA ALA A 75 -43.43 -23.06 10.61
C ALA A 75 -42.11 -22.97 9.84
N GLN A 76 -41.85 -23.93 8.94
CA GLN A 76 -40.67 -23.92 8.06
C GLN A 76 -40.67 -22.71 7.13
N LYS A 77 -41.76 -22.43 6.41
CA LYS A 77 -41.87 -21.23 5.54
C LYS A 77 -41.63 -19.93 6.29
N LEU A 78 -42.25 -19.78 7.47
CA LEU A 78 -42.03 -18.61 8.32
C LEU A 78 -40.58 -18.53 8.81
N SER A 79 -39.94 -19.66 9.12
CA SER A 79 -38.53 -19.69 9.52
C SER A 79 -37.60 -19.29 8.38
N GLU A 80 -37.88 -19.72 7.15
CA GLU A 80 -37.15 -19.32 5.94
C GLU A 80 -37.29 -17.81 5.69
N ASP A 81 -38.50 -17.27 5.79
CA ASP A 81 -38.73 -15.82 5.63
C ASP A 81 -38.02 -15.00 6.71
N ILE A 82 -38.04 -15.45 7.97
CA ILE A 82 -37.35 -14.79 9.08
C ILE A 82 -35.83 -14.85 8.85
N THR A 83 -35.28 -15.99 8.42
CA THR A 83 -33.83 -16.11 8.15
C THR A 83 -33.42 -15.23 6.98
N LYS A 84 -34.25 -15.10 5.93
CA LYS A 84 -33.99 -14.17 4.83
C LYS A 84 -33.92 -12.72 5.29
N LYS A 85 -34.89 -12.25 6.08
CA LYS A 85 -34.85 -10.90 6.69
C LYS A 85 -33.63 -10.71 7.60
N LEU A 86 -33.26 -11.73 8.36
CA LEU A 86 -32.09 -11.70 9.24
C LEU A 86 -30.78 -11.54 8.44
N VAL A 87 -30.66 -12.24 7.31
CA VAL A 87 -29.55 -12.07 6.36
C VAL A 87 -29.56 -10.68 5.74
N GLU A 88 -30.72 -10.15 5.32
CA GLU A 88 -30.86 -8.79 4.79
C GLU A 88 -30.39 -7.72 5.80
N HIS A 89 -30.86 -7.78 7.04
CA HIS A 89 -30.44 -6.88 8.11
C HIS A 89 -28.94 -6.99 8.41
N ARG A 90 -28.37 -8.19 8.37
CA ARG A 90 -26.93 -8.38 8.54
C ARG A 90 -26.13 -7.75 7.39
N VAL A 91 -26.60 -7.86 6.16
CA VAL A 91 -25.98 -7.20 5.00
C VAL A 91 -26.04 -5.68 5.16
N TYR A 92 -27.17 -5.12 5.62
CA TYR A 92 -27.25 -3.68 5.90
C TYR A 92 -26.26 -3.21 6.96
N LEU A 93 -26.08 -3.97 8.04
CA LEU A 93 -25.08 -3.64 9.08
C LEU A 93 -23.65 -3.74 8.55
N GLU A 94 -23.31 -4.83 7.86
CA GLU A 94 -21.93 -5.10 7.47
C GLU A 94 -21.49 -4.31 6.23
N ARG A 95 -22.34 -4.24 5.20
CA ARG A 95 -22.02 -3.61 3.92
C ARG A 95 -22.51 -2.17 3.83
N GLY A 96 -23.57 -1.81 4.55
CA GLY A 96 -24.14 -0.46 4.55
C GLY A 96 -23.52 0.41 5.64
N VAL A 97 -23.77 0.07 6.91
CA VAL A 97 -23.43 0.92 8.05
C VAL A 97 -21.93 0.99 8.31
N LYS A 98 -21.22 -0.15 8.43
CA LYS A 98 -19.77 -0.17 8.74
C LYS A 98 -18.88 0.74 7.85
N PRO A 99 -19.01 0.77 6.51
CA PRO A 99 -18.18 1.66 5.69
C PRO A 99 -18.56 3.13 5.81
N LEU A 100 -19.79 3.45 6.22
CA LEU A 100 -20.18 4.83 6.50
C LEU A 100 -19.58 5.27 7.85
N GLU A 101 -19.57 4.39 8.84
CA GLU A 101 -18.93 4.65 10.13
C GLU A 101 -17.43 4.89 10.00
N SER A 102 -16.73 4.12 9.17
CA SER A 102 -15.29 4.33 8.97
C SER A 102 -14.99 5.67 8.30
N LYS A 103 -15.84 6.12 7.38
CA LYS A 103 -15.73 7.45 6.75
C LYS A 103 -16.02 8.59 7.72
N ILE A 104 -17.09 8.46 8.52
CA ILE A 104 -17.43 9.47 9.53
C ILE A 104 -16.34 9.52 10.60
N LYS A 105 -15.85 8.38 11.06
CA LYS A 105 -14.72 8.30 11.99
C LYS A 105 -13.50 9.04 11.44
N TYR A 106 -13.13 8.79 10.19
CA TYR A 106 -12.01 9.49 9.56
C TYR A 106 -12.21 11.01 9.53
N GLN A 107 -13.42 11.48 9.26
CA GLN A 107 -13.72 12.92 9.25
C GLN A 107 -13.66 13.53 10.65
N VAL A 108 -14.20 12.84 11.65
CA VAL A 108 -14.10 13.25 13.06
C VAL A 108 -12.64 13.28 13.48
N ASP A 109 -11.87 12.22 13.23
CA ASP A 109 -10.45 12.15 13.56
C ASP A 109 -9.65 13.26 12.85
N LYS A 110 -10.01 13.62 11.61
CA LYS A 110 -9.40 14.73 10.87
C LYS A 110 -9.68 16.09 11.52
N VAL A 111 -10.92 16.33 11.96
CA VAL A 111 -11.32 17.58 12.63
C VAL A 111 -10.70 17.67 14.02
N VAL A 112 -10.70 16.58 14.78
CA VAL A 112 -10.04 16.50 16.10
C VAL A 112 -8.55 16.76 15.96
N ARG A 113 -7.89 16.15 14.96
CA ARG A 113 -6.47 16.39 14.69
C ARG A 113 -6.20 17.84 14.31
N ALA A 114 -7.07 18.47 13.51
CA ALA A 114 -6.95 19.88 13.18
C ALA A 114 -7.07 20.77 14.42
N ALA A 115 -8.05 20.50 15.29
CA ALA A 115 -8.22 21.24 16.54
C ALA A 115 -7.01 21.05 17.48
N GLU A 116 -6.49 19.84 17.62
CA GLU A 116 -5.26 19.58 18.40
C GLU A 116 -4.03 20.27 17.80
N ASP A 117 -3.91 20.32 16.47
CA ASP A 117 -2.79 20.99 15.79
C ASP A 117 -2.90 22.52 15.95
N GLU A 118 -4.10 23.09 15.95
CA GLU A 118 -4.37 24.50 16.27
C GLU A 118 -4.03 24.82 17.73
N GLU A 119 -4.51 24.03 18.69
CA GLU A 119 -4.16 24.17 20.11
C GLU A 119 -2.64 24.07 20.33
N ARG A 120 -1.96 23.11 19.66
CA ARG A 120 -0.50 23.00 19.73
C ARG A 120 0.20 24.20 19.10
N ALA A 121 -0.30 24.74 18.00
CA ALA A 121 0.24 25.94 17.38
C ALA A 121 0.06 27.17 18.26
N GLU A 122 -1.08 27.31 18.95
CA GLU A 122 -1.33 28.37 19.94
C GLU A 122 -0.39 28.25 21.14
N LEU A 123 -0.20 27.04 21.67
CA LEU A 123 0.75 26.78 22.76
C LEU A 123 2.21 27.05 22.33
N GLN A 124 2.58 26.75 21.09
CA GLN A 124 3.91 27.05 20.55
C GLN A 124 4.10 28.56 20.33
N LYS A 125 3.09 29.28 19.83
CA LYS A 125 3.09 30.74 19.71
C LYS A 125 3.17 31.42 21.09
N ALA A 126 2.47 30.90 22.09
CA ALA A 126 2.55 31.39 23.47
C ALA A 126 3.94 31.17 24.09
N LYS A 127 4.61 30.04 23.77
CA LYS A 127 6.00 29.77 24.20
C LYS A 127 7.03 30.64 23.46
N ALA A 128 6.83 30.90 22.16
CA ALA A 128 7.70 31.75 21.37
C ALA A 128 7.56 33.25 21.72
N GLY A 129 6.35 33.70 22.09
CA GLY A 129 6.10 35.05 22.61
C GLY A 129 6.79 35.35 23.95
N GLY A 130 7.34 34.35 24.64
CA GLY A 130 8.14 34.50 25.85
C GLY A 130 9.63 34.78 25.61
N GLN A 131 10.15 34.67 24.37
CA GLN A 131 11.57 34.86 24.07
C GLN A 131 11.91 36.15 23.29
N SER A 132 10.92 36.97 22.92
CA SER A 132 11.14 38.25 22.22
C SER A 132 11.09 39.47 23.17
N LYS A 133 11.83 39.42 24.28
CA LYS A 133 12.11 40.63 25.08
C LYS A 133 13.50 40.60 25.74
N ALA A 134 14.54 40.32 24.96
CA ALA A 134 15.89 40.73 25.33
C ALA A 134 16.76 40.94 24.08
N LYS A 135 17.37 42.13 24.00
CA LYS A 135 18.48 42.55 23.15
C LYS A 135 18.13 43.15 21.77
N SER A 136 17.79 44.44 21.80
CA SER A 136 18.08 45.40 20.73
C SER A 136 19.43 46.10 20.99
N LYS A 137 20.10 46.51 19.91
CA LYS A 137 21.37 47.28 19.75
C LYS A 137 22.61 46.37 19.68
N THR A 138 23.33 46.28 18.57
CA THR A 138 23.82 47.36 17.67
C THR A 138 24.11 46.84 16.24
N ASP A 139 24.03 47.78 15.29
CA ASP A 139 24.38 47.80 13.85
C ASP A 139 25.76 47.16 13.50
N ASP A 140 26.11 46.74 12.28
CA ASP A 140 26.04 47.45 10.99
C ASP A 140 26.40 46.53 9.78
N ALA A 141 25.90 46.93 8.61
CA ALA A 141 26.14 46.61 7.18
C ALA A 141 27.02 45.42 6.70
N GLU A 142 26.54 44.71 5.67
CA GLU A 142 26.99 44.90 4.27
C GLU A 142 26.20 44.01 3.29
N LYS A 143 26.07 44.52 2.08
CA LYS A 143 25.20 44.08 0.97
C LYS A 143 25.97 43.07 0.11
N ASP A 144 25.36 41.95 -0.29
CA ASP A 144 25.62 41.41 -1.62
C ASP A 144 24.46 40.56 -2.13
N SER A 145 24.13 40.80 -3.39
CA SER A 145 23.05 40.19 -4.15
C SER A 145 23.72 39.35 -5.23
N ASP A 146 23.45 38.04 -5.28
CA ASP A 146 23.14 37.42 -6.56
C ASP A 146 22.51 36.04 -6.40
N GLU A 147 21.54 35.84 -7.29
CA GLU A 147 20.64 34.71 -7.45
C GLU A 147 21.38 33.48 -7.97
N GLU A 148 21.14 32.32 -7.37
CA GLU A 148 21.05 31.06 -8.13
C GLU A 148 19.86 30.25 -7.64
N SER A 149 19.04 29.87 -8.63
CA SER A 149 17.78 29.16 -8.56
C SER A 149 17.87 27.83 -7.80
N SER A 150 16.99 27.66 -6.81
CA SER A 150 16.52 26.34 -6.43
C SER A 150 15.01 26.31 -6.69
N ASP A 151 14.66 25.72 -7.83
CA ASP A 151 13.30 25.29 -8.18
C ASP A 151 12.77 24.38 -7.05
N ILE A 152 12.03 24.98 -6.12
CA ILE A 152 11.21 24.27 -5.16
C ILE A 152 9.77 24.59 -5.55
N ASP A 153 9.14 23.58 -6.15
CA ASP A 153 7.78 23.58 -6.68
C ASP A 153 6.79 24.33 -5.77
N GLU A 154 6.17 25.39 -6.30
CA GLU A 154 5.08 26.16 -5.70
C GLU A 154 3.74 25.38 -5.73
N GLU A 155 3.70 24.14 -5.25
CA GLU A 155 2.44 23.36 -5.15
C GLU A 155 1.99 23.04 -3.71
N ASP A 156 2.75 23.40 -2.68
CA ASP A 156 2.39 23.14 -1.27
C ASP A 156 2.00 24.42 -0.48
N ALA A 157 1.34 25.38 -1.14
CA ALA A 157 0.53 26.37 -0.44
C ALA A 157 -0.78 25.69 0.02
N ILE A 158 -0.72 25.03 1.18
CA ILE A 158 -1.87 24.38 1.82
C ILE A 158 -2.91 25.46 2.15
N ASP A 159 -3.94 25.56 1.31
CA ASP A 159 -5.07 26.46 1.52
C ASP A 159 -5.81 26.06 2.81
N ALA A 160 -5.73 26.92 3.83
CA ALA A 160 -6.40 26.75 5.12
C ALA A 160 -7.95 26.67 4.98
N ALA A 161 -8.52 27.09 3.84
CA ALA A 161 -9.94 26.94 3.55
C ALA A 161 -10.34 25.52 3.10
N ALA A 162 -9.37 24.66 2.71
CA ALA A 162 -9.62 23.27 2.30
C ALA A 162 -9.92 22.32 3.48
N TYR A 163 -9.85 22.81 4.72
CA TYR A 163 -10.15 22.02 5.92
C TYR A 163 -11.63 22.03 6.34
N ARG A 164 -12.51 22.68 5.58
CA ARG A 164 -13.97 22.62 5.82
C ARG A 164 -14.54 21.34 5.19
N PRO A 165 -15.41 20.58 5.88
CA PRO A 165 -16.05 19.41 5.29
C PRO A 165 -16.91 19.84 4.11
N ASN A 166 -16.56 19.40 2.89
CA ASN A 166 -17.31 19.69 1.69
C ASN A 166 -18.32 18.54 1.41
N PRO A 167 -19.63 18.73 1.68
CA PRO A 167 -20.64 17.69 1.44
C PRO A 167 -20.80 17.34 -0.06
N ALA A 168 -20.38 18.21 -0.97
CA ALA A 168 -20.42 17.94 -2.41
C ALA A 168 -19.42 16.83 -2.84
N SER A 169 -18.35 16.63 -2.07
CA SER A 169 -17.37 15.56 -2.33
C SER A 169 -17.96 14.15 -2.12
N PHE A 170 -19.00 14.03 -1.29
CA PHE A 170 -19.74 12.78 -1.12
C PHE A 170 -20.58 12.43 -2.34
N ALA A 171 -21.19 13.42 -2.99
CA ALA A 171 -22.01 13.23 -4.19
C ALA A 171 -21.16 13.02 -5.45
N ALA A 172 -19.98 13.63 -5.51
CA ALA A 172 -19.09 13.58 -6.68
C ALA A 172 -18.36 12.23 -6.84
N ALA A 173 -17.99 11.58 -5.74
CA ALA A 173 -17.32 10.27 -5.78
C ALA A 173 -18.28 9.13 -6.15
N THR A 174 -19.57 9.26 -5.83
CA THR A 174 -20.62 8.35 -6.30
C THR A 174 -20.95 8.60 -7.77
N SER A 175 -21.11 9.85 -8.20
CA SER A 175 -21.52 10.17 -9.58
C SER A 175 -20.50 9.76 -10.64
N ALA A 176 -19.20 9.98 -10.42
CA ALA A 176 -18.18 9.65 -11.44
C ALA A 176 -18.05 8.14 -11.74
N SER A 177 -18.35 7.26 -10.77
CA SER A 177 -18.32 5.80 -10.95
C SER A 177 -19.68 5.20 -11.34
N GLU A 178 -20.76 5.91 -11.00
CA GLU A 178 -22.13 5.57 -11.39
C GLU A 178 -22.42 5.98 -12.85
N ASP A 179 -21.94 7.13 -13.33
CA ASP A 179 -22.24 7.64 -14.69
C ASP A 179 -21.78 6.69 -15.80
N ALA A 180 -20.58 6.12 -15.68
CA ALA A 180 -20.05 5.16 -16.66
C ALA A 180 -20.79 3.81 -16.67
N ASN A 181 -21.31 3.37 -15.51
CA ASN A 181 -22.11 2.15 -15.39
C ASN A 181 -23.60 2.38 -15.72
N ALA A 182 -24.12 3.58 -15.47
CA ALA A 182 -25.50 3.99 -15.76
C ALA A 182 -25.74 4.12 -17.26
N ALA A 183 -24.85 4.78 -18.00
CA ALA A 183 -24.95 4.91 -19.45
C ALA A 183 -24.92 3.55 -20.17
N ARG A 184 -24.20 2.56 -19.63
CA ARG A 184 -24.14 1.19 -20.19
C ARG A 184 -25.32 0.32 -19.79
N ARG A 185 -25.87 0.52 -18.58
CA ARG A 185 -27.13 -0.10 -18.13
C ARG A 185 -28.32 0.36 -18.98
N GLN A 186 -28.36 1.64 -19.36
CA GLN A 186 -29.40 2.14 -20.27
C GLN A 186 -29.30 1.47 -21.65
N LYS A 187 -28.10 1.36 -22.24
CA LYS A 187 -27.91 0.61 -23.50
C LYS A 187 -28.29 -0.87 -23.39
N SER A 188 -28.01 -1.53 -22.26
CA SER A 188 -28.43 -2.93 -22.08
C SER A 188 -29.94 -3.12 -21.91
N LYS A 189 -30.67 -2.09 -21.49
CA LYS A 189 -32.15 -2.12 -21.43
C LYS A 189 -32.76 -1.99 -22.84
N GLU A 190 -32.13 -1.22 -23.73
CA GLU A 190 -32.53 -1.09 -25.13
C GLU A 190 -32.21 -2.35 -25.95
N ASP A 191 -31.01 -2.93 -25.79
CA ASP A 191 -30.57 -4.13 -26.53
C ASP A 191 -31.04 -5.46 -25.89
N GLY A 192 -31.52 -5.46 -24.65
CA GLY A 192 -31.87 -6.69 -23.89
C GLY A 192 -30.68 -7.57 -23.50
N VAL A 193 -29.44 -7.21 -23.89
CA VAL A 193 -28.22 -7.97 -23.61
C VAL A 193 -27.53 -7.46 -22.35
N TYR A 194 -27.50 -8.29 -21.29
CA TYR A 194 -26.83 -7.95 -20.03
C TYR A 194 -25.31 -7.80 -20.22
N ARG A 195 -24.76 -6.66 -19.79
CA ARG A 195 -23.32 -6.36 -19.81
C ARG A 195 -22.83 -6.12 -18.37
N PRO A 196 -21.96 -6.98 -17.82
CA PRO A 196 -21.46 -6.80 -16.47
C PRO A 196 -20.58 -5.54 -16.33
N PRO A 197 -20.51 -4.96 -15.11
CA PRO A 197 -19.70 -3.77 -14.84
C PRO A 197 -18.21 -4.06 -15.00
N ARG A 198 -17.47 -3.12 -15.59
CA ARG A 198 -16.01 -3.23 -15.74
C ARG A 198 -15.35 -2.66 -14.49
N ILE A 199 -14.88 -3.54 -13.61
CA ILE A 199 -14.12 -3.15 -12.41
C ILE A 199 -12.68 -2.87 -12.87
N SER A 200 -12.17 -1.66 -12.61
CA SER A 200 -10.74 -1.37 -12.78
C SER A 200 -9.96 -2.14 -11.71
N ALA A 201 -8.82 -2.73 -12.09
CA ALA A 201 -8.00 -3.52 -11.18
C ALA A 201 -7.58 -2.65 -9.97
N THR A 202 -8.21 -2.89 -8.82
CA THR A 202 -7.88 -2.22 -7.56
C THR A 202 -6.91 -3.13 -6.84
N ALA A 203 -5.68 -2.68 -6.60
CA ALA A 203 -4.70 -3.47 -5.87
C ALA A 203 -5.21 -3.72 -4.44
N MET A 204 -5.14 -4.97 -3.98
CA MET A 204 -5.50 -5.32 -2.61
C MET A 204 -4.54 -4.62 -1.63
N PRO A 205 -5.03 -4.09 -0.50
CA PRO A 205 -4.16 -3.56 0.55
C PRO A 205 -3.40 -4.73 1.17
N THR A 206 -2.14 -4.91 0.76
CA THR A 206 -1.21 -5.83 1.42
C THR A 206 -0.77 -5.22 2.75
N THR A 207 -0.71 -6.02 3.82
CA THR A 207 -0.31 -5.58 5.17
C THR A 207 1.18 -5.23 5.29
N GLU A 208 1.95 -5.51 4.25
CA GLU A 208 3.35 -5.12 4.17
C GLU A 208 3.43 -3.72 3.55
N ALA A 209 4.08 -2.80 4.28
CA ALA A 209 4.51 -1.54 3.69
C ALA A 209 5.30 -1.89 2.44
N ARG A 210 4.81 -1.44 1.27
CA ARG A 210 5.49 -1.60 -0.01
C ARG A 210 6.93 -1.14 0.19
N GLU A 211 7.85 -2.08 0.40
CA GLU A 211 9.27 -1.75 0.49
C GLU A 211 9.55 -0.88 -0.72
N LYS A 212 10.22 0.26 -0.50
CA LYS A 212 10.70 1.11 -1.59
C LYS A 212 11.58 0.22 -2.44
N LYS A 213 10.93 -0.41 -3.42
CA LYS A 213 11.44 -1.46 -4.28
C LYS A 213 12.85 -1.10 -4.67
N ASP A 214 13.71 -2.10 -4.77
CA ASP A 214 15.09 -2.10 -5.28
C ASP A 214 15.38 -1.29 -6.58
N ARG A 215 14.46 -0.47 -7.08
CA ARG A 215 14.66 0.64 -8.01
C ARG A 215 15.84 1.56 -7.64
N SER A 216 16.28 1.59 -6.38
CA SER A 216 17.48 2.32 -5.98
C SER A 216 18.78 1.55 -6.16
N ARG A 217 18.75 0.24 -6.45
CA ARG A 217 19.96 -0.49 -6.80
C ARG A 217 20.24 -0.23 -8.28
N PRO A 218 21.37 0.40 -8.64
CA PRO A 218 21.75 0.52 -10.04
C PRO A 218 21.75 -0.89 -10.64
N GLU A 219 21.15 -1.02 -11.84
CA GLU A 219 21.09 -2.31 -12.52
C GLU A 219 22.50 -2.91 -12.58
N ARG A 220 22.67 -4.09 -11.96
CA ARG A 220 23.93 -4.82 -12.00
C ARG A 220 24.29 -5.09 -13.47
N SER A 221 25.54 -4.81 -13.86
CA SER A 221 26.02 -5.11 -15.20
C SER A 221 26.04 -6.62 -15.41
N ARG A 222 25.28 -7.10 -16.41
CA ARG A 222 25.16 -8.53 -16.73
C ARG A 222 26.52 -9.20 -16.98
N THR A 223 27.43 -8.52 -17.65
CA THR A 223 28.77 -9.03 -17.98
C THR A 223 29.64 -9.25 -16.74
N LEU A 224 29.60 -8.34 -15.74
CA LEU A 224 30.30 -8.56 -14.48
C LEU A 224 29.64 -9.67 -13.66
N ASP A 225 28.31 -9.78 -13.70
CA ASP A 225 27.59 -10.86 -13.01
C ASP A 225 27.97 -12.23 -13.60
N GLU A 226 28.02 -12.33 -14.93
CA GLU A 226 28.47 -13.51 -15.66
C GLU A 226 29.92 -13.87 -15.30
N TYR A 227 30.85 -12.92 -15.38
CA TYR A 227 32.25 -13.10 -14.99
C TYR A 227 32.39 -13.57 -13.53
N VAL A 228 31.65 -12.96 -12.61
CA VAL A 228 31.67 -13.37 -11.20
C VAL A 228 31.13 -14.79 -11.04
N SER A 229 30.06 -15.15 -11.76
CA SER A 229 29.40 -16.44 -11.64
C SER A 229 30.17 -17.60 -12.29
N GLN A 230 30.84 -17.36 -13.42
CA GLN A 230 31.56 -18.38 -14.18
C GLN A 230 33.03 -18.50 -13.78
N GLU A 231 33.72 -17.36 -13.60
CA GLU A 231 35.18 -17.34 -13.45
C GLU A 231 35.63 -17.15 -12.00
N LEU A 232 34.94 -16.29 -11.23
CA LEU A 232 35.36 -15.95 -9.86
C LEU A 232 34.74 -16.88 -8.80
N SER A 233 33.51 -17.33 -9.04
CA SER A 233 32.76 -18.17 -8.12
C SER A 233 33.09 -19.64 -8.34
N GLY A 234 33.54 -20.33 -7.29
CA GLY A 234 33.69 -21.80 -7.29
C GLY A 234 32.38 -22.58 -7.10
N ALA A 235 31.23 -21.89 -7.08
CA ALA A 235 29.93 -22.54 -6.90
C ALA A 235 29.43 -23.14 -8.23
N PRO A 236 28.92 -24.38 -8.23
CA PRO A 236 28.35 -24.98 -9.44
C PRO A 236 27.07 -24.25 -9.87
N MET A 237 26.96 -23.93 -11.16
CA MET A 237 25.76 -23.34 -11.75
C MET A 237 24.82 -24.42 -12.29
N ALA A 238 23.51 -24.20 -12.11
CA ALA A 238 22.49 -25.12 -12.59
C ALA A 238 22.21 -24.85 -14.08
N GLU A 239 22.83 -25.64 -14.95
CA GLU A 239 22.59 -25.62 -16.39
C GLU A 239 21.35 -26.44 -16.76
N PRO A 240 20.49 -25.96 -17.68
CA PRO A 240 19.34 -26.70 -18.16
C PRO A 240 19.77 -27.89 -19.03
N SER A 241 18.88 -28.88 -19.15
CA SER A 241 19.07 -29.95 -20.13
C SER A 241 19.09 -29.39 -21.56
N ILE A 242 20.00 -29.89 -22.41
CA ILE A 242 20.25 -29.39 -23.77
C ILE A 242 18.97 -29.27 -24.62
N GLY A 243 18.01 -30.19 -24.43
CA GLY A 243 16.75 -30.20 -25.18
C GLY A 243 15.65 -29.27 -24.65
N SER A 244 15.75 -28.77 -23.40
CA SER A 244 14.67 -27.99 -22.78
C SER A 244 14.66 -26.51 -23.20
N THR A 245 15.79 -26.02 -23.72
CA THR A 245 15.98 -24.63 -24.14
C THR A 245 15.52 -24.39 -25.58
N ILE A 246 15.37 -25.44 -26.38
CA ILE A 246 14.99 -25.36 -27.79
C ILE A 246 13.49 -25.14 -27.92
N THR A 247 13.09 -24.13 -28.69
CA THR A 247 11.69 -23.78 -28.95
C THR A 247 11.38 -23.75 -30.43
N ALA A 248 10.09 -23.84 -30.76
CA ALA A 248 9.60 -23.80 -32.14
C ALA A 248 10.30 -24.80 -33.07
N GLY A 249 10.58 -26.01 -32.57
CA GLY A 249 11.20 -27.10 -33.34
C GLY A 249 12.61 -26.79 -33.83
N GLY A 250 13.41 -26.05 -33.07
CA GLY A 250 14.80 -25.73 -33.44
C GLY A 250 14.99 -24.35 -34.06
N ARG A 251 13.91 -23.60 -34.31
CA ARG A 251 14.02 -22.25 -34.90
C ARG A 251 14.51 -21.19 -33.91
N LYS A 252 14.35 -21.45 -32.61
CA LYS A 252 14.70 -20.51 -31.55
C LYS A 252 15.24 -21.25 -30.33
N THR A 253 16.18 -20.66 -29.63
CA THR A 253 16.68 -21.11 -28.33
C THR A 253 16.37 -20.05 -27.26
N LYS A 254 16.01 -20.49 -26.06
CA LYS A 254 15.73 -19.58 -24.93
C LYS A 254 17.05 -19.11 -24.31
N SER A 255 17.20 -17.80 -24.15
CA SER A 255 18.28 -17.26 -23.34
C SER A 255 18.05 -17.47 -21.84
N ASP A 256 19.11 -17.43 -21.04
CA ASP A 256 19.02 -17.61 -19.57
C ASP A 256 18.02 -16.66 -18.93
N LYS A 257 17.91 -15.44 -19.49
CA LYS A 257 16.92 -14.47 -19.02
C LYS A 257 15.49 -14.95 -19.28
N GLN A 258 15.22 -15.48 -20.47
CA GLN A 258 13.91 -16.01 -20.81
C GLN A 258 13.59 -17.24 -19.97
N GLN A 259 14.58 -18.09 -19.69
CA GLN A 259 14.42 -19.24 -18.81
C GLN A 259 14.07 -18.82 -17.38
N ARG A 260 14.74 -17.80 -16.83
CA ARG A 260 14.41 -17.22 -15.52
C ARG A 260 13.01 -16.61 -15.49
N GLU A 261 12.63 -15.83 -16.51
CA GLU A 261 11.27 -15.26 -16.64
C GLU A 261 10.18 -16.37 -16.73
N GLU A 262 10.47 -17.49 -17.40
CA GLU A 262 9.58 -18.65 -17.44
C GLU A 262 9.54 -19.41 -16.11
N ALA A 263 10.67 -19.58 -15.42
CA ALA A 263 10.72 -20.20 -14.10
C ALA A 263 9.97 -19.36 -13.05
N GLU A 264 10.05 -18.03 -13.12
CA GLU A 264 9.25 -17.12 -12.30
C GLU A 264 7.75 -17.27 -12.62
N ARG A 265 7.40 -17.42 -13.89
CA ARG A 265 6.02 -17.67 -14.32
C ARG A 265 5.51 -19.00 -13.77
N THR A 266 6.27 -20.09 -13.91
CA THR A 266 5.85 -21.41 -13.40
C THR A 266 5.75 -21.40 -11.88
N ALA A 267 6.72 -20.79 -11.19
CA ALA A 267 6.66 -20.63 -9.74
C ALA A 267 5.41 -19.86 -9.29
N TYR A 268 5.02 -18.80 -10.02
CA TYR A 268 3.79 -18.08 -9.75
C TYR A 268 2.53 -18.94 -9.99
N GLU A 269 2.51 -19.70 -11.09
CA GLU A 269 1.38 -20.58 -11.44
C GLU A 269 1.23 -21.73 -10.43
N GLU A 270 2.34 -22.29 -9.94
CA GLU A 270 2.38 -23.38 -8.95
C GLU A 270 2.03 -22.89 -7.55
N THR A 271 2.56 -21.73 -7.13
CA THR A 271 2.26 -21.15 -5.81
C THR A 271 0.81 -20.71 -5.69
N ASN A 272 0.24 -20.13 -6.75
CA ASN A 272 -1.15 -19.66 -6.73
C ASN A 272 -2.14 -20.63 -7.34
N LEU A 273 -1.68 -21.78 -7.85
CA LEU A 273 -2.50 -22.82 -8.49
C LEU A 273 -3.41 -22.29 -9.63
N VAL A 274 -3.00 -21.21 -10.29
CA VAL A 274 -3.76 -20.54 -11.36
C VAL A 274 -2.86 -20.26 -12.54
N ARG A 275 -3.31 -20.63 -13.75
CA ARG A 275 -2.57 -20.34 -14.99
C ARG A 275 -2.71 -18.90 -15.41
N LEU A 276 -1.59 -18.28 -15.78
CA LEU A 276 -1.57 -16.94 -16.35
C LEU A 276 -2.14 -16.96 -17.78
N PRO A 277 -2.93 -15.94 -18.17
CA PRO A 277 -3.41 -15.84 -19.54
C PRO A 277 -2.23 -15.72 -20.53
N LYS A 278 -2.52 -16.00 -21.80
CA LYS A 278 -1.54 -15.75 -22.87
C LYS A 278 -1.23 -14.25 -22.95
N GLU A 279 0.02 -13.92 -23.26
CA GLU A 279 0.46 -12.53 -23.42
C GLU A 279 -0.47 -11.75 -24.34
N SER A 280 -0.80 -10.53 -23.95
CA SER A 280 -1.60 -9.64 -24.79
C SER A 280 -0.86 -9.28 -26.08
N LYS A 281 -1.58 -8.89 -27.14
CA LYS A 281 -0.96 -8.45 -28.41
C LYS A 281 0.07 -7.32 -28.20
N LYS A 282 -0.18 -6.43 -27.23
CA LYS A 282 0.72 -5.33 -26.85
C LYS A 282 1.99 -5.84 -26.17
N GLU A 283 1.87 -6.76 -25.22
CA GLU A 283 3.02 -7.35 -24.53
C GLU A 283 3.86 -8.19 -25.47
N ARG A 284 3.22 -9.00 -26.33
CA ARG A 284 3.90 -9.76 -27.37
C ARG A 284 4.69 -8.86 -28.31
N ALA A 285 4.10 -7.74 -28.76
CA ALA A 285 4.80 -6.77 -29.60
C ALA A 285 6.02 -6.18 -28.87
N LYS A 286 5.87 -5.79 -27.61
CA LYS A 286 6.97 -5.27 -26.78
C LYS A 286 8.07 -6.31 -26.56
N ARG A 287 7.72 -7.57 -26.27
CA ARG A 287 8.66 -8.69 -26.13
C ARG A 287 9.46 -8.91 -27.42
N THR A 288 8.77 -8.96 -28.56
CA THR A 288 9.44 -9.13 -29.87
C THR A 288 10.34 -7.95 -30.24
N ALA A 289 9.97 -6.72 -29.89
CA ALA A 289 10.80 -5.54 -30.12
C ALA A 289 12.09 -5.60 -29.29
N LYS A 290 11.98 -6.00 -28.01
CA LYS A 290 13.12 -6.18 -27.11
C LYS A 290 14.04 -7.32 -27.55
N GLU A 291 13.47 -8.44 -28.01
CA GLU A 291 14.22 -9.57 -28.55
C GLU A 291 15.03 -9.16 -29.79
N ARG A 292 14.45 -8.35 -30.68
CA ARG A 292 15.15 -7.81 -31.85
C ARG A 292 16.29 -6.86 -31.50
N GLN A 293 16.10 -6.02 -30.49
CA GLN A 293 17.14 -5.09 -30.03
C GLN A 293 18.28 -5.82 -29.29
N GLY A 294 17.97 -6.93 -28.62
CA GLY A 294 18.91 -7.66 -27.77
C GLY A 294 19.80 -8.68 -28.44
N GLY A 295 19.72 -8.84 -29.77
CA GLY A 295 20.66 -9.64 -30.58
C GLY A 295 21.09 -10.97 -29.95
N GLY A 296 20.19 -11.94 -29.85
CA GLY A 296 20.54 -13.27 -29.32
C GLY A 296 20.97 -14.22 -30.43
N PHE A 297 22.09 -14.92 -30.25
CA PHE A 297 22.53 -16.01 -31.13
C PHE A 297 22.84 -17.25 -30.29
N GLY A 298 22.36 -18.42 -30.72
CA GLY A 298 22.67 -19.69 -30.05
C GLY A 298 22.07 -19.88 -28.66
N GLY A 299 21.29 -18.92 -28.13
CA GLY A 299 20.80 -18.92 -26.74
C GLY A 299 21.55 -17.93 -25.85
N GLU A 300 22.69 -17.42 -26.32
CA GLU A 300 23.44 -16.37 -25.66
C GLU A 300 22.97 -14.98 -26.12
N GLU A 301 23.02 -14.00 -25.23
CA GLU A 301 22.64 -12.61 -25.51
C GLU A 301 23.87 -11.79 -25.89
N TRP A 302 23.99 -11.41 -27.17
CA TRP A 302 25.06 -10.55 -27.65
C TRP A 302 24.58 -9.10 -27.60
N LYS A 303 24.92 -8.40 -26.50
CA LYS A 303 24.62 -6.98 -26.35
C LYS A 303 25.69 -6.13 -27.04
N GLY A 304 25.27 -4.97 -27.56
CA GLY A 304 26.20 -3.96 -28.06
C GLY A 304 27.13 -3.48 -26.94
N LEU A 305 28.43 -3.44 -27.20
CA LEU A 305 29.46 -3.18 -26.19
C LEU A 305 29.35 -1.79 -25.52
N GLY A 306 28.73 -0.80 -26.17
CA GLY A 306 28.64 0.58 -25.67
C GLY A 306 27.93 0.68 -24.31
N ASP A 307 26.66 0.29 -24.25
CA ASP A 307 25.83 0.41 -23.03
C ASP A 307 26.36 -0.42 -21.85
N SER A 308 26.99 -1.56 -22.12
CA SER A 308 27.58 -2.39 -21.07
C SER A 308 28.90 -1.83 -20.56
N LEU A 309 29.73 -1.25 -21.43
CA LEU A 309 31.05 -0.76 -21.06
C LEU A 309 30.98 0.48 -20.18
N ASP A 310 30.06 1.40 -20.47
CA ASP A 310 29.86 2.60 -19.66
C ASP A 310 29.43 2.25 -18.23
N ARG A 311 28.55 1.25 -18.07
CA ARG A 311 28.12 0.77 -16.74
C ARG A 311 29.24 0.06 -15.99
N ILE A 312 30.07 -0.73 -16.67
CA ILE A 312 31.27 -1.32 -16.06
C ILE A 312 32.20 -0.19 -15.63
N GLY A 313 32.38 0.84 -16.46
CA GLY A 313 33.12 2.04 -16.14
C GLY A 313 32.61 2.71 -14.87
N ASP A 314 31.30 2.91 -14.75
CA ASP A 314 30.69 3.54 -13.57
C ASP A 314 30.72 2.67 -12.32
N LEU A 315 30.61 1.35 -12.45
CA LEU A 315 30.70 0.40 -11.32
C LEU A 315 32.14 0.22 -10.84
N THR A 316 33.11 0.27 -11.75
CA THR A 316 34.55 0.20 -11.43
C THR A 316 35.10 1.55 -10.95
N ARG A 317 34.45 2.66 -11.31
CA ARG A 317 34.71 3.97 -10.73
C ARG A 317 34.31 3.94 -9.26
N ARG A 318 35.30 4.16 -8.38
CA ARG A 318 35.12 4.14 -6.93
C ARG A 318 34.03 5.13 -6.52
N LYS A 319 32.98 4.66 -5.83
CA LYS A 319 31.96 5.50 -5.20
C LYS A 319 32.56 6.24 -4.00
N GLY A 320 33.23 7.35 -4.28
CA GLY A 320 33.88 8.20 -3.29
C GLY A 320 35.04 8.96 -3.92
N GLY A 321 35.00 10.30 -3.84
CA GLY A 321 36.11 11.15 -4.25
C GLY A 321 37.41 10.78 -3.52
N LYS A 322 38.55 11.29 -4.02
CA LYS A 322 39.93 11.01 -3.56
C LYS A 322 39.99 10.55 -2.10
N ASP A 323 40.08 9.24 -1.85
CA ASP A 323 40.20 8.73 -0.49
C ASP A 323 41.38 9.40 0.21
N SER A 324 41.16 9.81 1.45
CA SER A 324 42.21 10.30 2.34
C SER A 324 43.33 9.26 2.42
N ALA A 325 44.58 9.70 2.52
CA ALA A 325 45.74 8.81 2.62
C ALA A 325 45.59 7.78 3.77
N LEU A 326 44.86 8.15 4.82
CA LEU A 326 44.53 7.28 5.95
C LEU A 326 43.55 6.17 5.57
N GLU A 327 42.51 6.47 4.79
CA GLU A 327 41.57 5.46 4.29
C GLU A 327 42.24 4.52 3.29
N LYS A 328 43.16 5.04 2.46
CA LYS A 328 44.00 4.22 1.57
C LYS A 328 44.91 3.29 2.36
N SER A 329 45.49 3.74 3.49
CA SER A 329 46.34 2.88 4.31
C SER A 329 45.53 1.81 5.04
N ARG A 330 44.32 2.14 5.52
CA ARG A 330 43.44 1.19 6.22
C ARG A 330 42.84 0.13 5.29
N LYS A 331 42.68 0.44 3.99
CA LYS A 331 42.16 -0.50 2.98
C LYS A 331 43.24 -1.39 2.36
N ARG A 332 44.53 -1.12 2.57
CA ARG A 332 45.61 -2.03 2.19
C ARG A 332 45.67 -3.15 3.24
N SER A 333 45.55 -4.41 2.80
CA SER A 333 45.80 -5.56 3.66
C SER A 333 47.29 -5.63 4.00
N PHE A 334 47.62 -6.24 5.13
CA PHE A 334 48.99 -6.33 5.68
C PHE A 334 50.01 -7.05 4.77
N VAL A 335 49.57 -7.66 3.66
CA VAL A 335 50.38 -8.61 2.87
C VAL A 335 50.86 -8.05 1.53
N GLU A 336 50.31 -6.92 1.04
CA GLU A 336 50.80 -6.28 -0.20
C GLU A 336 51.87 -5.23 0.08
N ASP A 337 53.11 -5.66 0.34
CA ASP A 337 54.28 -4.78 0.33
C ASP A 337 54.74 -4.60 -1.14
N GLY A 338 53.95 -3.87 -1.93
CA GLY A 338 54.32 -3.40 -3.26
C GLY A 338 55.46 -2.35 -3.20
N PRO A 339 56.14 -2.05 -4.33
CA PRO A 339 57.32 -1.19 -4.33
C PRO A 339 56.97 0.16 -3.71
N ARG A 340 57.66 0.50 -2.62
CA ARG A 340 57.45 1.69 -1.79
C ARG A 340 57.65 2.96 -2.63
N GLY A 341 56.60 3.38 -3.33
CA GLY A 341 56.54 4.70 -3.95
C GLY A 341 56.68 5.77 -2.88
N SER A 342 57.51 6.78 -3.16
CA SER A 342 57.87 7.94 -2.32
C SER A 342 56.82 8.23 -1.24
N GLY A 343 57.13 7.80 -0.01
CA GLY A 343 56.20 7.82 1.11
C GLY A 343 55.93 9.22 1.64
N ILE A 344 55.12 9.29 2.70
CA ILE A 344 54.68 10.50 3.41
C ILE A 344 55.83 11.49 3.74
N GLY A 345 57.07 11.00 3.80
CA GLY A 345 58.29 11.79 4.00
C GLY A 345 58.51 12.85 2.93
N ASP A 346 58.21 12.58 1.66
CA ASP A 346 58.43 13.54 0.57
C ASP A 346 57.37 14.67 0.60
N ALA A 347 56.14 14.34 0.97
CA ALA A 347 55.11 15.33 1.25
C ALA A 347 55.44 16.20 2.48
N PHE A 348 56.08 15.62 3.49
CA PHE A 348 56.56 16.34 4.66
C PHE A 348 57.77 17.23 4.34
N GLU A 349 58.73 16.74 3.57
CA GLU A 349 59.91 17.48 3.13
C GLU A 349 59.56 18.63 2.20
N THR A 350 58.64 18.43 1.27
CA THR A 350 58.13 19.52 0.41
C THR A 350 57.38 20.58 1.22
N LYS A 351 56.58 20.18 2.22
CA LYS A 351 55.91 21.13 3.12
C LYS A 351 56.91 21.86 4.03
N ARG A 352 57.92 21.16 4.55
CA ARG A 352 59.03 21.74 5.33
C ARG A 352 59.81 22.76 4.50
N ARG A 353 60.23 22.39 3.28
CA ARG A 353 60.92 23.31 2.35
C ARG A 353 60.08 24.54 2.02
N ARG A 354 58.75 24.40 1.88
CA ARG A 354 57.84 25.55 1.67
C ARG A 354 57.72 26.44 2.91
N MET A 355 57.67 25.86 4.11
CA MET A 355 57.62 26.60 5.37
C MET A 355 58.93 27.35 5.64
N GLU A 356 60.08 26.71 5.39
CA GLU A 356 61.40 27.34 5.48
C GLU A 356 61.53 28.52 4.50
N LYS A 357 61.06 28.36 3.25
CA LYS A 357 61.01 29.48 2.27
C LYS A 357 60.08 30.62 2.69
N LYS A 358 58.99 30.33 3.41
CA LYS A 358 58.06 31.35 3.92
C LYS A 358 58.61 32.07 5.15
N ALA A 359 59.37 31.36 6.00
CA ALA A 359 60.04 31.93 7.17
C ALA A 359 61.21 32.86 6.77
N GLY A 360 61.95 32.54 5.71
CA GLY A 360 63.00 33.41 5.16
C GLY A 360 62.52 34.64 4.39
N ARG A 361 61.21 34.91 4.39
CA ARG A 361 60.57 36.03 3.67
C ARG A 361 59.97 37.09 4.60
N ARG A 362 60.32 37.06 5.90
CA ARG A 362 59.96 38.06 6.89
C ARG A 362 61.15 38.90 7.30
#